data_AF-A0A126RQT3-F1
#
_entry.id   AF-A0A126RQT3-F1
#
_cell.length_a   1.000
_cell.length_b   1.000
_cell.length_c   1.000
_cell.angle_alpha   90.00
_cell.angle_beta   90.00
_cell.angle_gamma   90.00
#
_symmetry.space_group_name_H-M   'P 1'
#
loop_
_entity.id
_entity.type
_entity.pdbx_description
1 polymer ?
#
loop_
_entity_poly.entity_id
_entity_poly.type
_entity_poly.pdbx_seq_one_letter_code
_entity_poly.pdbx_strand_id
1 'polypeptide(L)' 'MMKQTPQQTPLRCAARAIYDTVYPSEEWTPVPFDEAERLQTIHYRNAVAAARYFQPVEQGSLL' A
#
# COMPACT_ATOMS: atom_id res chain seq x y z
N MET A 1 23.49 3.70 16.24
CA MET A 1 22.09 3.42 16.58
C MET A 1 21.27 3.41 15.29
N MET A 2 20.95 2.23 14.76
CA MET A 2 20.04 2.11 13.62
C MET A 2 18.66 2.49 14.12
N LYS A 3 18.10 3.60 13.60
CA LYS A 3 16.72 3.99 13.90
C LYS A 3 15.83 2.84 13.45
N GLN A 4 15.24 2.11 14.39
CA GLN A 4 14.23 1.11 14.10
C GLN A 4 13.10 1.84 13.36
N THR A 5 12.96 1.56 12.06
CA THR A 5 11.86 2.07 11.27
C THR A 5 10.58 1.51 11.91
N PRO A 6 9.57 2.33 12.23
CA PRO A 6 8.32 1.82 12.78
C PRO A 6 7.82 0.68 11.88
N GLN A 7 7.51 -0.47 12.48
CA GLN A 7 6.99 -1.62 11.75
C GLN A 7 5.70 -1.19 11.04
N GLN A 8 5.73 -1.19 9.71
CA GLN A 8 4.60 -0.79 8.89
C GLN A 8 3.49 -1.83 9.01
N THR A 9 2.23 -1.39 9.01
CA THR A 9 1.10 -2.32 9.09
C THR A 9 1.08 -3.24 7.86
N PRO A 10 0.62 -4.50 7.96
CA PRO A 10 0.56 -5.42 6.81
C PRO A 10 -0.20 -4.81 5.63
N LEU A 11 -1.28 -4.07 5.89
CA LEU A 11 -2.04 -3.37 4.86
C LEU A 11 -1.19 -2.31 4.14
N ARG A 12 -0.39 -1.53 4.86
CA ARG A 12 0.47 -0.50 4.26
C ARG A 12 1.60 -1.13 3.44
N CYS A 13 2.18 -2.23 3.90
CA CYS A 13 3.17 -2.98 3.13
C CYS A 13 2.58 -3.51 1.80
N ALA A 14 1.39 -4.12 1.85
CA ALA A 14 0.72 -4.62 0.66
C ALA A 14 0.33 -3.49 -0.30
N ALA A 15 -0.21 -2.39 0.21
CA ALA A 15 -0.55 -1.21 -0.60
C ALA A 15 0.71 -0.62 -1.26
N ARG A 16 1.84 -0.55 -0.55
CA ARG A 16 3.11 -0.09 -1.12
C ARG A 16 3.61 -1.00 -2.24
N ALA A 17 3.61 -2.31 -2.02
CA ALA A 17 4.03 -3.27 -3.05
C ALA A 17 3.17 -3.13 -4.33
N ILE A 18 1.86 -2.97 -4.18
CA ILE A 18 0.93 -2.75 -5.30
C ILE A 18 1.22 -1.42 -5.98
N TYR A 19 1.37 -0.34 -5.21
CA TYR A 19 1.65 0.99 -5.75
C TYR A 19 2.95 1.00 -6.55
N ASP A 20 4.05 0.52 -5.97
CA ASP A 20 5.38 0.52 -6.60
C ASP A 20 5.40 -0.36 -7.86
N THR A 21 4.54 -1.38 -7.94
CA THR A 21 4.40 -2.23 -9.14
C THR A 21 3.61 -1.54 -10.26
N VAL A 22 2.51 -0.87 -9.94
CA VAL A 22 1.63 -0.21 -10.92
C VAL A 22 2.17 1.15 -11.36
N TYR A 23 2.94 1.79 -10.48
CA TYR A 23 3.44 3.15 -10.61
C TYR A 23 4.97 3.20 -10.41
N PRO A 24 5.74 2.55 -11.30
CA PRO A 24 7.17 2.31 -11.08
C PRO A 24 8.06 3.56 -11.25
N SER A 25 7.53 4.64 -11.82
CA SER A 25 8.28 5.85 -12.12
C SER A 25 7.39 7.09 -12.15
N GLU A 26 8.02 8.27 -12.24
CA GLU A 26 7.35 9.57 -12.29
C GLU A 26 6.46 9.76 -13.54
N GLU A 27 6.66 8.94 -14.58
CA GLU A 27 5.80 8.91 -15.76
C GLU A 27 4.38 8.42 -15.44
N TRP A 28 4.25 7.51 -14.47
CA TRP A 28 3.00 6.88 -14.10
C TRP A 28 2.31 7.58 -12.92
N THR A 29 3.08 8.19 -12.01
CA THR A 29 2.54 9.05 -10.93
C THR A 29 3.49 10.19 -10.60
N PRO A 30 2.98 11.37 -10.22
CA PRO A 30 3.82 12.53 -9.95
C PRO A 30 4.57 12.46 -8.60
N VAL A 31 4.29 11.45 -7.75
CA VAL A 31 4.79 11.40 -6.37
C VAL A 31 5.05 9.96 -5.91
N PRO A 32 6.06 9.73 -5.04
CA PRO A 32 6.30 8.41 -4.44
C PRO A 32 5.21 8.02 -3.44
N PHE A 33 5.12 6.74 -3.07
CA PHE A 33 4.07 6.20 -2.20
C PHE A 33 3.82 6.98 -0.90
N ASP A 34 4.88 7.38 -0.16
CA ASP A 34 4.70 8.09 1.13
C ASP A 34 4.02 9.45 0.94
N GLU A 35 4.33 10.13 -0.17
CA GLU A 35 3.72 11.41 -0.52
C GLU A 35 2.32 11.19 -1.10
N ALA A 36 2.12 10.12 -1.88
CA ALA A 36 0.82 9.70 -2.37
C ALA A 36 -0.16 9.37 -1.23
N GLU A 37 0.34 8.76 -0.14
CA GLU A 37 -0.36 8.49 1.11
C GLU A 37 -0.68 9.79 1.84
N ARG A 38 0.31 10.68 2.03
CA ARG A 38 0.10 11.98 2.69
C ARG A 38 -0.97 12.83 1.98
N LEU A 39 -0.98 12.80 0.65
CA LEU A 39 -1.91 13.55 -0.20
C LEU A 39 -3.23 12.83 -0.47
N GLN A 40 -3.39 11.58 -0.03
CA GLN A 40 -4.58 10.75 -0.29
C GLN A 40 -4.95 10.67 -1.79
N THR A 41 -3.93 10.55 -2.65
CA THR A 41 -4.12 10.50 -4.11
C THR A 41 -4.99 9.32 -4.53
N ILE A 42 -5.57 9.39 -5.73
CA ILE A 42 -6.33 8.26 -6.30
C ILE A 42 -5.48 6.99 -6.46
N HIS A 43 -4.21 7.14 -6.82
CA HIS A 43 -3.25 6.03 -6.97
C HIS A 43 -3.02 5.30 -5.64
N TYR A 44 -2.81 6.05 -4.57
CA TYR A 44 -2.70 5.50 -3.22
C TYR A 44 -3.99 4.78 -2.80
N ARG A 45 -5.15 5.44 -2.99
CA ARG A 45 -6.46 4.87 -2.63
C ARG A 45 -6.77 3.58 -3.38
N ASN A 46 -6.41 3.51 -4.67
CA ASN A 46 -6.58 2.30 -5.47
C ASN A 46 -5.68 1.16 -4.97
N ALA A 47 -4.42 1.45 -4.64
CA ALA A 47 -3.51 0.46 -4.07
C ALA A 47 -4.01 -0.08 -2.71
N VAL A 48 -4.53 0.80 -1.85
CA VAL A 48 -5.15 0.40 -0.56
C VAL A 48 -6.42 -0.43 -0.79
N ALA A 49 -7.26 -0.08 -1.76
CA ALA A 49 -8.46 -0.85 -2.09
C ALA A 49 -8.10 -2.25 -2.58
N ALA A 50 -7.12 -2.36 -3.48
CA ALA A 50 -6.62 -3.65 -3.97
C ALA A 50 -6.00 -4.48 -2.83
N ALA A 51 -5.20 -3.85 -1.95
CA ALA A 51 -4.62 -4.52 -0.79
C ALA A 51 -5.69 -5.07 0.17
N ARG A 52 -6.82 -4.37 0.33
CA ARG A 52 -7.97 -4.83 1.13
C ARG A 52 -8.70 -6.00 0.48
N TYR A 53 -8.81 -6.01 -0.84
CA TYR A 53 -9.49 -7.09 -1.56
C TYR A 53 -8.82 -8.46 -1.37
N PHE A 54 -7.49 -8.47 -1.24
CA PHE A 54 -6.70 -9.68 -1.00
C PHE A 54 -6.25 -9.84 0.45
N GLN A 55 -6.87 -9.14 1.41
CA GLN A 55 -6.63 -9.47 2.80
C GLN A 55 -6.98 -10.95 3.01
N PRO A 56 -6.07 -11.76 3.58
CA PRO A 56 -6.42 -13.11 3.98
C PRO A 56 -7.67 -12.99 4.83
N VAL A 57 -8.78 -13.55 4.34
CA VAL A 57 -9.92 -13.82 5.19
C VAL A 57 -9.32 -14.61 6.35
N GLU A 58 -9.42 -14.13 7.58
CA GLU A 58 -9.11 -15.00 8.73
C GLU A 58 -9.91 -16.28 8.48
N GLN A 59 -9.21 -17.40 8.32
CA GLN A 59 -9.82 -18.69 7.99
C GLN A 59 -10.83 -19.03 9.09
N GLY A 60 -12.10 -18.67 8.89
CA GLY A 60 -13.09 -18.76 9.97
C GLY A 60 -14.51 -18.33 9.61
N SER A 61 -14.85 -18.04 8.35
CA SER A 61 -16.24 -17.78 7.95
C SER A 61 -16.64 -18.54 6.68
N LEU A 62 -16.18 -19.79 6.58
CA LEU A 62 -16.80 -20.83 5.76
C LEU A 62 -16.94 -22.08 6.64
N LEU A 63 -17.81 -21.99 7.65
CA LEU A 63 -18.46 -23.12 8.30
C LEU A 63 -19.94 -22.82 8.42
#